data_AF-A0A352EGH5-F1
#
_entry.id   AF-A0A352EGH5-F1
#
_cell.length_a   1.000
_cell.length_b   1.000
_cell.length_c   1.000
_cell.angle_alpha   90.00
_cell.angle_beta   90.00
_cell.angle_gamma   90.00
#
_symmetry.space_group_name_H-M   'P 1'
#
loop_
_entity.id
_entity.type
_entity.pdbx_description
1 polymer ?
#
loop_
_entity_poly.entity_id
_entity_poly.type
_entity_poly.pdbx_seq_one_letter_code
_entity_poly.pdbx_strand_id
1 'polypeptide(L)'
;MLSFKLWGNDFFRLSVKSLIQVILLFAGAKYGFWALTRVFLRNKSGNTYDEGRKYTIIQISKYLIYTVVIVIALETIGVKVTALLAASTALFVGLGLGLQDAFKDLSSGV
;
A
#
# COMPACT_ATOMS: atom_id res chain seq x y z
N MET A 1 -30.49 25.86 8.53
CA MET A 1 -30.94 24.53 8.07
C MET A 1 -29.89 23.48 8.46
N LEU A 2 -30.23 22.72 9.50
CA LEU A 2 -29.71 21.42 9.97
C LEU A 2 -28.19 21.26 10.22
N SER A 3 -27.72 21.92 11.29
CA SER A 3 -26.53 21.51 12.05
C SER A 3 -26.96 20.47 13.10
N PHE A 4 -26.78 19.19 12.81
CA PHE A 4 -27.02 18.10 13.77
C PHE A 4 -25.70 17.77 14.48
N LYS A 5 -25.46 18.43 15.63
CA LYS A 5 -24.51 18.00 16.67
C LYS A 5 -25.28 17.15 17.67
N LEU A 6 -25.12 15.83 17.64
CA LEU A 6 -25.86 14.92 18.53
C LEU A 6 -25.12 14.50 19.80
N TRP A 7 -23.80 14.67 19.89
CA TRP A 7 -23.07 14.38 21.13
C TRP A 7 -21.63 14.90 21.01
N GLY A 8 -21.19 15.69 21.98
CA GLY A 8 -19.80 16.10 22.13
C GLY A 8 -19.02 15.08 22.95
N ASN A 9 -17.97 14.51 22.36
CA ASN A 9 -16.80 13.97 23.06
C ASN A 9 -15.62 14.04 22.08
N ASP A 10 -14.65 14.89 22.42
CA ASP A 10 -13.49 15.34 21.62
C ASP A 10 -12.40 14.27 21.39
N PHE A 11 -12.74 12.98 21.21
CA PHE A 11 -11.70 11.95 21.08
C PHE A 11 -11.82 11.01 19.88
N PHE A 12 -12.99 10.90 19.25
CA PHE A 12 -13.12 10.11 18.02
C PHE A 12 -14.15 10.72 17.08
N ARG A 13 -13.69 11.30 15.97
CA ARG A 13 -14.53 11.69 14.81
C ARG A 13 -15.00 10.44 14.06
N LEU A 14 -15.56 9.46 14.76
CA LEU A 14 -16.31 8.35 14.15
C LEU A 14 -17.67 8.89 13.69
N SER A 15 -17.62 9.71 12.65
CA SER A 15 -18.79 10.14 11.92
C SER A 15 -19.10 9.10 10.85
N VAL A 16 -20.36 8.91 10.47
CA VAL A 16 -20.76 8.01 9.36
C VAL A 16 -19.91 8.25 8.10
N LYS A 17 -19.42 9.49 7.92
CA LYS A 17 -18.45 9.86 6.88
C LYS A 17 -17.14 9.08 6.92
N SER A 18 -16.49 8.87 8.07
CA SER A 18 -15.22 8.14 8.14
C SER A 18 -15.40 6.65 7.87
N LEU A 19 -16.53 6.09 8.28
CA LEU A 19 -16.89 4.70 7.99
C LEU A 19 -17.12 4.48 6.48
N ILE A 20 -17.83 5.40 5.82
CA ILE A 20 -17.98 5.42 4.36
C ILE A 20 -16.63 5.60 3.66
N GLN A 21 -15.76 6.46 4.18
CA GLN A 21 -14.45 6.75 3.60
C GLN A 21 -13.50 5.54 3.66
N VAL A 22 -13.53 4.77 4.76
CA VAL A 22 -12.79 3.50 4.87
C VAL A 22 -13.32 2.47 3.87
N ILE A 23 -14.64 2.34 3.71
CA ILE A 23 -15.23 1.44 2.71
C ILE A 23 -14.82 1.84 1.29
N LEU A 24 -14.82 3.14 0.98
CA LEU A 24 -14.35 3.69 -0.30
C LEU A 24 -12.87 3.40 -0.54
N LEU A 25 -12.02 3.50 0.49
CA LEU A 25 -10.61 3.15 0.39
C LEU A 25 -10.40 1.66 0.10
N PHE A 26 -11.10 0.77 0.79
CA PHE A 26 -11.04 -0.66 0.51
C PHE A 26 -11.59 -1.00 -0.88
N ALA A 27 -12.64 -0.30 -1.34
CA ALA A 27 -13.15 -0.44 -2.70
C ALA A 27 -12.12 0.03 -3.75
N GLY A 28 -11.48 1.18 -3.51
CA GLY A 28 -10.40 1.71 -4.36
C GLY A 28 -9.19 0.79 -4.39
N ALA A 29 -8.82 0.19 -3.26
CA ALA A 29 -7.76 -0.81 -3.16
C ALA A 29 -8.06 -2.05 -4.00
N LYS A 30 -9.28 -2.59 -3.88
CA LYS A 30 -9.74 -3.74 -4.66
C LYS A 30 -9.75 -3.42 -6.16
N TYR A 31 -10.18 -2.21 -6.52
CA TYR A 31 -10.16 -1.74 -7.90
C TYR A 31 -8.73 -1.56 -8.44
N GLY A 32 -7.83 -0.95 -7.67
CA GLY A 32 -6.43 -0.77 -8.01
C GLY A 32 -5.70 -2.09 -8.21
N PHE A 33 -5.89 -3.04 -7.29
CA PHE A 33 -5.35 -4.39 -7.43
C PHE A 33 -5.88 -5.08 -8.70
N TRP A 34 -7.18 -4.99 -8.96
CA TRP A 34 -7.81 -5.55 -10.15
C TRP A 34 -7.30 -4.91 -11.45
N ALA A 35 -7.09 -3.59 -11.46
CA ALA A 35 -6.51 -2.87 -12.60
C ALA A 35 -5.06 -3.33 -12.86
N LEU A 36 -4.26 -3.46 -11.80
CA LEU A 36 -2.86 -3.88 -11.93
C LEU A 36 -2.74 -5.33 -12.41
N THR A 37 -3.51 -6.25 -11.83
CA THR A 37 -3.55 -7.65 -12.31
C THR A 37 -4.05 -7.74 -13.74
N ARG A 38 -5.06 -6.95 -14.13
CA ARG A 38 -5.56 -6.94 -15.52
C ARG A 38 -4.51 -6.44 -16.52
N VAL A 39 -3.70 -5.46 -16.16
CA VAL A 39 -2.62 -4.95 -17.03
C VAL A 39 -1.49 -5.98 -17.17
N PHE A 40 -1.05 -6.58 -16.06
CA PHE A 40 0.04 -7.57 -16.08
C PHE A 40 -0.37 -8.92 -16.69
N LEU A 41 -1.59 -9.40 -16.46
CA LEU A 41 -2.10 -10.67 -17.01
C LEU A 41 -2.49 -10.58 -18.50
N ARG A 42 -2.52 -9.39 -19.09
CA ARG A 42 -2.79 -9.19 -20.51
C ARG A 42 -1.59 -9.55 -21.40
N ASN A 43 -0.38 -9.63 -20.83
CA ASN A 43 0.80 -10.14 -21.53
C ASN A 43 0.82 -11.68 -21.54
N LYS A 44 0.07 -12.26 -22.48
CA LYS A 44 0.20 -13.67 -22.89
C LYS A 44 1.52 -13.88 -23.65
N SER A 45 2.64 -13.92 -22.94
CA SER A 45 3.91 -14.41 -23.50
C SER A 45 4.25 -15.78 -22.90
N GLY A 46 3.71 -16.82 -23.54
CA GLY A 46 4.43 -17.92 -24.18
C GLY A 46 5.40 -18.86 -23.47
N ASN A 47 5.89 -18.64 -22.24
CA ASN A 47 6.92 -19.54 -21.68
C ASN A 47 6.77 -19.81 -20.19
N THR A 48 6.83 -21.08 -19.78
CA THR A 48 6.59 -21.54 -18.40
C THR A 48 7.56 -20.94 -17.37
N TYR A 49 8.79 -20.60 -17.81
CA TYR A 49 9.79 -19.91 -16.98
C TYR A 49 9.41 -18.45 -16.65
N ASP A 50 8.74 -17.77 -17.59
CA ASP A 50 8.31 -16.38 -17.41
C ASP A 50 7.10 -16.27 -16.48
N GLU A 51 6.29 -17.32 -16.37
CA GLU A 51 5.12 -17.36 -15.50
C GLU A 51 5.49 -17.26 -14.01
N GLY A 52 6.56 -17.93 -13.57
CA GLY A 52 7.05 -17.80 -12.19
C GLY A 52 7.47 -16.36 -11.86
N ARG A 53 8.20 -15.72 -12.78
CA ARG A 53 8.65 -14.33 -12.61
C ARG A 53 7.48 -13.35 -12.63
N LYS A 54 6.51 -13.51 -13.53
CA LYS A 54 5.27 -12.72 -13.55
C LYS A 54 4.48 -12.88 -12.26
N TYR A 55 4.35 -14.10 -11.75
CA TYR A 55 3.66 -14.38 -10.49
C TYR A 55 4.31 -13.64 -9.32
N THR A 56 5.64 -13.70 -9.21
CA THR A 56 6.39 -12.96 -8.19
C THR A 56 6.18 -11.44 -8.29
N ILE A 57 6.23 -10.87 -9.50
CA ILE A 57 6.02 -9.43 -9.71
C ILE A 57 4.60 -9.00 -9.31
N ILE A 58 3.59 -9.78 -9.71
CA ILE A 58 2.18 -9.53 -9.35
C ILE A 58 2.02 -9.63 -7.83
N GLN A 59 2.63 -10.62 -7.19
CA GLN A 59 2.57 -10.82 -5.75
C GLN A 59 3.22 -9.67 -4.98
N ILE A 60 4.44 -9.25 -5.35
CA ILE A 60 5.12 -8.10 -4.74
C ILE A 60 4.26 -6.84 -4.88
N SER A 61 3.71 -6.61 -6.07
CA SER A 61 2.87 -5.44 -6.34
C SER A 61 1.57 -5.47 -5.54
N LYS A 62 0.96 -6.66 -5.36
CA LYS A 62 -0.20 -6.84 -4.46
C LYS A 62 0.13 -6.37 -3.06
N TYR A 63 1.18 -6.89 -2.45
CA TYR A 63 1.54 -6.53 -1.08
C TYR A 63 1.87 -5.04 -0.94
N LEU A 64 2.53 -4.44 -1.94
CA LEU A 64 2.83 -3.00 -1.95
C LEU A 64 1.54 -2.15 -1.95
N ILE A 65 0.58 -2.47 -2.81
CA ILE A 65 -0.73 -1.79 -2.85
C ILE A 65 -1.45 -1.92 -1.51
N TYR A 66 -1.52 -3.14 -0.96
CA TYR A 66 -2.17 -3.38 0.33
C TYR A 66 -1.52 -2.58 1.46
N THR A 67 -0.18 -2.48 1.51
CA THR A 67 0.53 -1.66 2.49
C THR A 67 0.13 -0.19 2.41
N VAL A 68 0.10 0.40 1.21
CA VAL A 68 -0.32 1.80 1.01
C VAL A 68 -1.76 2.02 1.48
N VAL A 69 -2.67 1.11 1.13
CA VAL A 69 -4.08 1.19 1.51
C VAL A 69 -4.26 1.11 3.02
N ILE A 70 -3.52 0.24 3.71
CA ILE A 70 -3.55 0.13 5.17
C ILE A 70 -3.08 1.43 5.82
N VAL A 71 -2.01 2.04 5.33
CA VAL A 71 -1.52 3.34 5.84
C VAL A 71 -2.60 4.41 5.72
N ILE A 72 -3.22 4.54 4.55
CA ILE A 72 -4.27 5.55 4.31
C ILE A 72 -5.53 5.26 5.15
N ALA A 73 -5.87 3.98 5.33
CA ALA A 73 -7.00 3.58 6.19
C ALA A 73 -6.75 3.94 7.66
N LEU A 74 -5.53 3.69 8.17
CA LEU A 74 -5.12 4.08 9.52
C LEU A 74 -5.19 5.60 9.71
N GLU A 75 -4.71 6.37 8.73
CA GLU A 75 -4.81 7.83 8.73
C GLU A 75 -6.27 8.31 8.80
N THR A 76 -7.16 7.67 8.05
CA THR A 76 -8.59 8.00 7.99
C THR A 76 -9.30 7.76 9.32
N ILE A 77 -8.83 6.80 10.13
CA ILE A 77 -9.37 6.49 11.46
C ILE A 77 -8.77 7.44 12.53
N GLY A 78 -7.84 8.32 12.15
CA GLY A 78 -7.21 9.30 13.04
C GLY A 78 -5.92 8.80 13.71
N VAL A 79 -5.37 7.67 13.26
CA VAL A 79 -4.07 7.19 13.72
C VAL A 79 -2.98 8.09 13.14
N LYS A 80 -2.05 8.55 13.98
CA LYS A 80 -0.91 9.37 13.56
C LYS A 80 0.14 8.53 12.82
N VAL A 81 -0.15 8.18 11.56
CA VAL A 81 0.71 7.36 10.69
C VAL A 81 2.06 8.01 10.37
N THR A 82 2.22 9.32 10.55
CA THR A 82 3.50 10.02 10.32
C THR A 82 4.66 9.39 11.10
N ALA A 83 4.43 8.97 12.35
CA ALA A 83 5.47 8.32 13.16
C ALA A 83 5.80 6.92 12.62
N LEU A 84 4.79 6.16 12.20
CA LEU A 84 4.96 4.85 11.59
C LEU A 84 5.74 4.96 10.28
N LEU A 85 5.41 5.91 9.42
CA LEU A 85 6.10 6.16 8.16
C LEU A 85 7.55 6.61 8.37
N ALA A 86 7.81 7.47 9.37
CA ALA A 86 9.16 7.87 9.72
C ALA A 86 10.01 6.67 10.19
N ALA A 87 9.45 5.82 11.05
CA ALA A 87 10.11 4.60 11.50
C ALA A 87 10.34 3.61 10.35
N SER A 88 9.35 3.39 9.48
CA SER A 88 9.50 2.55 8.29
C SER A 88 10.56 3.11 7.35
N THR A 89 10.60 4.42 7.14
CA THR A 89 11.63 5.07 6.30
C THR A 89 13.02 4.86 6.88
N ALA A 90 13.19 5.01 8.19
CA ALA A 90 14.47 4.73 8.85
C ALA A 90 14.90 3.26 8.66
N LEU A 91 13.98 2.31 8.78
CA LEU A 91 14.24 0.89 8.53
C LEU A 91 14.60 0.63 7.06
N PHE A 92 13.87 1.22 6.11
CA PHE A 92 14.14 1.06 4.67
C PHE A 92 15.45 1.69 4.26
N VAL A 93 15.82 2.84 4.83
CA VAL A 93 17.14 3.46 4.65
C VAL A 93 18.22 2.54 5.22
N GLY A 94 18.04 2.00 6.43
CA GLY A 94 18.96 1.04 7.02
C GLY A 94 19.14 -0.23 6.16
N LEU A 95 18.04 -0.78 5.62
CA LEU A 95 18.08 -1.88 4.66
C LEU A 95 18.81 -1.50 3.37
N GLY A 96 18.54 -0.31 2.82
CA GLY A 96 19.19 0.19 1.61
C GLY A 96 20.70 0.36 1.78
N LEU A 97 21.15 0.84 2.94
CA LEU A 97 22.57 0.92 3.28
C LEU A 97 23.18 -0.48 3.45
N GLY A 98 22.50 -1.40 4.11
CA GLY A 98 22.98 -2.78 4.31
C GLY A 98 23.05 -3.60 3.01
N LEU A 99 22.23 -3.28 2.02
CA LEU A 99 22.21 -3.95 0.71
C LEU A 99 23.04 -3.20 -0.36
N GLN A 100 23.69 -2.09 0.00
CA GLN A 100 24.39 -1.22 -0.95
C GLN A 100 25.49 -1.97 -1.70
N ASP A 101 26.26 -2.82 -1.01
CA ASP A 101 27.34 -3.59 -1.62
C ASP A 101 26.80 -4.63 -2.62
N ALA A 102 25.71 -5.33 -2.28
CA ALA A 102 25.09 -6.29 -3.19
C ALA A 102 24.55 -5.61 -4.46
N PHE A 103 23.98 -4.40 -4.35
CA PHE A 103 23.58 -3.61 -5.51
C PHE A 103 24.77 -3.16 -6.36
N LYS A 104 25.89 -2.83 -5.72
CA LYS A 104 27.13 -2.47 -6.41
C LYS A 104 27.68 -3.65 -7.21
N ASP A 105 27.66 -4.85 -6.64
CA ASP A 105 28.10 -6.08 -7.32
C ASP A 105 27.17 -6.43 -8.50
N LEU A 106 25.85 -6.33 -8.30
CA LEU A 106 24.85 -6.51 -9.36
C LEU A 106 25.02 -5.53 -10.51
N SER A 107 25.39 -4.27 -10.21
CA SER A 107 25.62 -3.23 -11.22
C SER A 107 26.99 -3.32 -11.88
N SER A 108 28.01 -3.83 -11.19
CA SER A 108 29.36 -4.00 -11.72
C SER A 108 29.52 -5.27 -12.56
N GLY A 109 28.55 -6.18 -12.48
CA GLY A 109 28.48 -7.39 -13.31
C GLY A 109 29.49 -8.47 -12.90
N VAL A 110 29.97 -8.42 -11.65
CA VAL A 110 30.88 -9.40 -11.04
C VAL A 110 30.14 -10.57 -10.42
#